data_AF-A0A0D0DPR0-F1
#
_entry.id   AF-A0A0D0DPR0-F1
#
_cell.length_a   1.000
_cell.length_b   1.000
_cell.length_c   1.000
_cell.angle_alpha   90.00
_cell.angle_beta   90.00
_cell.angle_gamma   90.00
#
_symmetry.space_group_name_H-M   'P 1'
#
loop_
_entity.id
_entity.type
_entity.pdbx_description
1 polymer ?
#
loop_
_entity_poly.entity_id
_entity_poly.type
_entity_poly.pdbx_seq_one_letter_code
_entity_poly.pdbx_strand_id
1 'polypeptide(L)'
;MTTPQVMKCPDRHFHQIIFSLGSYIADYPEQVLISGIVQNWCGRCMAFPNNLDSGGALQTLELTQALIEELSLCVVWDEWGIDANIVPFTDDFPHTDICQLLTPNILHQLVKGTFKAHGMEWVGKYLEVTYGKTGAKEHLADINRHIAAVPPFLGLHMFPDGQGFLQRTGDNLKALMKVYLLAIEGHIPDDIVHTLHASL
;
A
#
# COMPACT_ATOMS: atom_id res chain seq x y z
N MET A 1 -15.81 -23.72 -5.58
CA MET A 1 -15.58 -24.50 -6.84
C MET A 1 -14.33 -25.40 -6.75
N THR A 2 -14.35 -26.54 -6.05
CA THR A 2 -13.17 -27.45 -5.95
C THR A 2 -13.05 -28.44 -7.10
N THR A 3 -14.07 -28.55 -7.96
CA THR A 3 -14.08 -29.48 -9.09
C THR A 3 -13.26 -28.93 -10.27
N PRO A 4 -12.23 -29.65 -10.74
CA PRO A 4 -11.43 -29.20 -11.87
C PRO A 4 -12.23 -29.18 -13.18
N GLN A 5 -12.00 -28.16 -14.00
CA GLN A 5 -12.56 -28.05 -15.34
C GLN A 5 -11.50 -28.44 -16.38
N VAL A 6 -11.90 -29.19 -17.41
CA VAL A 6 -11.00 -29.55 -18.51
C VAL A 6 -10.95 -28.40 -19.50
N MET A 7 -9.76 -27.82 -19.72
CA MET A 7 -9.55 -26.70 -20.62
C MET A 7 -8.29 -26.92 -21.47
N LYS A 8 -8.32 -26.42 -22.71
CA LYS A 8 -7.16 -26.41 -23.59
C LYS A 8 -6.23 -25.26 -23.25
N CYS A 9 -5.01 -25.55 -22.83
CA CYS A 9 -4.00 -24.55 -22.49
C CYS A 9 -3.24 -24.02 -23.72
N PRO A 10 -2.45 -22.93 -23.60
CA PRO A 10 -1.64 -22.38 -24.69
C PRO A 10 -0.63 -23.36 -25.29
N ASP A 11 -0.23 -24.39 -24.55
CA ASP A 11 0.60 -25.50 -24.99
C ASP A 11 -0.14 -26.51 -25.90
N ARG A 12 -1.41 -26.25 -26.21
CA ARG A 12 -2.34 -27.07 -27.00
C ARG A 12 -2.80 -28.37 -26.36
N HIS A 13 -2.43 -28.65 -25.11
CA HIS A 13 -2.88 -29.83 -24.38
C HIS A 13 -4.11 -29.50 -23.52
N PHE A 14 -4.90 -30.53 -23.22
CA PHE A 14 -6.03 -30.40 -22.29
C PHE A 14 -5.56 -30.73 -20.88
N HIS A 15 -5.80 -29.80 -19.97
CA HIS A 15 -5.44 -29.93 -18.56
C HIS A 15 -6.69 -29.79 -17.69
N GLN A 16 -6.64 -30.41 -16.52
CA GLN A 16 -7.60 -30.18 -15.45
C GLN A 16 -7.17 -28.93 -14.68
N ILE A 17 -8.00 -27.88 -14.73
CA ILE A 17 -7.72 -26.57 -14.14
C ILE A 17 -8.69 -26.30 -12.99
N ILE A 18 -8.15 -25.83 -11.87
CA ILE A 18 -8.91 -25.23 -10.78
C ILE A 18 -8.58 -23.74 -10.78
N PHE A 19 -9.61 -22.90 -10.85
CA PHE A 19 -9.44 -21.46 -10.77
C PHE A 19 -9.31 -21.03 -9.32
N SER A 20 -8.34 -20.16 -9.05
CA SER A 20 -8.11 -19.53 -7.75
C SER A 20 -7.78 -18.07 -7.98
N LEU A 21 -8.06 -17.24 -6.97
CA LEU A 21 -7.72 -15.83 -6.98
C LEU A 21 -6.43 -15.62 -6.17
N GLY A 22 -5.49 -14.88 -6.75
CA GLY A 22 -4.28 -14.44 -6.06
C GLY A 22 -4.53 -13.13 -5.31
N SER A 23 -3.53 -12.25 -5.30
CA SER A 23 -3.61 -10.92 -4.69
C SER A 23 -4.74 -10.05 -5.27
N TYR A 24 -5.50 -9.38 -4.40
CA TYR A 24 -6.48 -8.37 -4.78
C TYR A 24 -5.94 -6.96 -4.47
N ILE A 25 -5.83 -6.11 -5.49
CA ILE A 25 -5.33 -4.74 -5.37
C ILE A 25 -6.53 -3.79 -5.39
N ALA A 26 -6.79 -3.18 -4.24
CA ALA A 26 -7.92 -2.29 -4.02
C ALA A 26 -7.49 -1.06 -3.23
N ASP A 27 -8.20 0.04 -3.41
CA ASP A 27 -8.09 1.16 -2.48
C ASP A 27 -8.78 0.84 -1.14
N TYR A 28 -8.58 1.66 -0.11
CA TYR A 28 -9.09 1.30 1.21
C TYR A 28 -10.63 1.22 1.27
N PRO A 29 -11.40 2.15 0.68
CA PRO A 29 -12.85 2.01 0.58
C PRO A 29 -13.30 0.71 -0.10
N GLU A 30 -12.66 0.32 -1.20
CA GLU A 30 -12.95 -0.95 -1.86
C GLU A 30 -12.57 -2.16 -0.99
N GLN A 31 -11.41 -2.12 -0.30
CA GLN A 31 -11.02 -3.15 0.67
C GLN A 31 -12.09 -3.33 1.75
N VAL A 32 -12.58 -2.24 2.33
CA VAL A 32 -13.65 -2.24 3.35
C VAL A 32 -14.89 -2.97 2.83
N LEU A 33 -15.31 -2.66 1.61
CA LEU A 33 -16.49 -3.25 0.98
C LEU A 33 -16.30 -4.74 0.69
N ILE A 34 -15.19 -5.15 0.09
CA ILE A 34 -15.02 -6.54 -0.38
C ILE A 34 -14.68 -7.52 0.74
N SER A 35 -14.06 -7.05 1.84
CA SER A 35 -13.74 -7.88 3.00
C SER A 35 -14.80 -7.84 4.10
N GLY A 36 -15.89 -7.08 3.92
CA GLY A 36 -16.97 -7.00 4.88
C GLY A 36 -16.50 -6.51 6.26
N ILE A 37 -15.61 -5.51 6.29
CA ILE A 37 -15.16 -4.90 7.55
C ILE A 37 -15.83 -3.55 7.78
N VAL A 38 -15.86 -3.12 9.04
CA VAL A 38 -16.24 -1.77 9.41
C VAL A 38 -15.11 -0.80 9.05
N GLN A 39 -15.44 0.41 8.61
CA GLN A 39 -14.45 1.43 8.27
C GLN A 39 -13.51 1.72 9.46
N ASN A 40 -12.22 1.90 9.17
CA ASN A 40 -11.10 2.06 10.11
C ASN A 40 -10.63 0.78 10.81
N TRP A 41 -11.21 -0.39 10.49
CA TRP A 41 -10.66 -1.68 10.88
C TRP A 41 -9.68 -2.22 9.83
N CYS A 42 -8.90 -3.23 10.21
CA CYS A 42 -7.97 -3.92 9.32
C CYS A 42 -8.67 -5.11 8.65
N GLY A 43 -8.63 -5.19 7.32
CA GLY A 43 -9.18 -6.34 6.59
C GLY A 43 -8.30 -7.59 6.59
N ARG A 44 -7.09 -7.52 7.16
CA ARG A 44 -6.13 -8.64 7.21
C ARG A 44 -6.01 -9.28 8.59
N CYS A 45 -6.27 -8.55 9.66
CA CYS A 45 -6.02 -9.01 11.02
C CYS A 45 -6.97 -8.38 12.03
N MET A 46 -7.10 -9.02 13.19
CA MET A 46 -7.99 -8.61 14.29
C MET A 46 -7.40 -7.47 15.14
N ALA A 47 -6.65 -6.56 14.53
CA ALA A 47 -6.11 -5.40 15.22
C ALA A 47 -7.25 -4.42 15.55
N PHE A 48 -7.25 -3.86 16.76
CA PHE A 48 -8.25 -2.87 17.15
C PHE A 48 -8.07 -1.56 16.37
N PRO A 49 -9.16 -0.86 16.02
CA PRO A 49 -9.11 0.34 15.18
C PRO A 49 -8.32 1.50 15.81
N ASN A 50 -8.16 1.49 17.13
CA ASN A 50 -7.36 2.47 17.87
C ASN A 50 -5.87 2.09 17.97
N ASN A 51 -5.48 0.89 17.54
CA ASN A 51 -4.10 0.38 17.62
C ASN A 51 -3.82 -0.64 16.51
N LEU A 52 -3.88 -0.19 15.25
CA LEU A 52 -3.62 -1.07 14.10
C LEU A 52 -2.17 -1.56 14.03
N ASP A 53 -1.24 -0.82 14.64
CA ASP A 53 0.20 -1.11 14.63
C ASP A 53 0.58 -2.32 15.50
N SER A 54 -0.26 -2.70 16.48
CA SER A 54 0.00 -3.92 17.26
C SER A 54 -0.13 -5.20 16.44
N GLY A 55 -0.72 -5.11 15.25
CA GLY A 55 -1.15 -6.26 14.49
C GLY A 55 -2.19 -7.08 15.25
N GLY A 56 -2.26 -8.36 14.93
CA GLY A 56 -3.19 -9.30 15.54
C GLY A 56 -3.19 -10.63 14.82
N ALA A 57 -4.00 -11.56 15.30
CA ALA A 57 -4.29 -12.79 14.56
C ALA A 57 -4.86 -12.44 13.18
N LEU A 58 -4.56 -13.26 12.18
CA LEU A 58 -5.11 -13.07 10.84
C LEU A 58 -6.63 -13.19 10.88
N GLN A 59 -7.29 -12.27 10.18
CA GLN A 59 -8.72 -12.38 9.92
C GLN A 59 -8.85 -13.42 8.80
N THR A 60 -9.54 -14.52 9.12
CA THR A 60 -9.79 -15.61 8.18
C THR A 60 -11.28 -15.77 7.97
N LEU A 61 -11.66 -16.31 6.82
CA LEU A 61 -13.07 -16.65 6.55
C LEU A 61 -13.64 -17.57 7.64
N GLU A 62 -12.86 -18.56 8.09
CA GLU A 62 -13.25 -19.48 9.17
C GLU A 62 -13.54 -18.74 10.48
N LEU A 63 -12.67 -17.79 10.86
CA LEU A 63 -12.90 -16.96 12.06
C LEU A 63 -14.13 -16.08 11.89
N THR A 64 -14.28 -15.42 10.75
CA THR A 64 -15.43 -14.55 10.46
C THR A 64 -16.74 -15.33 10.54
N GLN A 65 -16.81 -16.53 9.95
CA GLN A 65 -18.00 -17.38 10.01
C GLN A 65 -18.31 -17.82 11.46
N ALA A 66 -17.31 -18.28 12.21
CA ALA A 66 -17.49 -18.66 13.60
C ALA A 66 -18.02 -17.51 14.48
N LEU A 67 -17.52 -16.27 14.27
CA LEU A 67 -18.01 -15.10 15.00
C LEU A 67 -19.46 -14.76 14.64
N ILE A 68 -19.84 -14.87 13.36
CA ILE A 68 -21.21 -14.61 12.90
C ILE A 68 -22.20 -15.66 13.45
N GLU A 69 -21.78 -16.92 13.57
CA GLU A 69 -22.61 -17.99 14.09
C GLU A 69 -22.83 -17.90 15.61
N GLU A 70 -21.81 -17.49 16.36
CA GLU A 70 -21.82 -17.53 17.84
C GLU A 70 -22.26 -16.22 18.50
N LEU A 71 -22.14 -15.07 17.83
CA LEU A 71 -22.36 -13.76 18.43
C LEU A 71 -23.54 -13.01 17.79
N SER A 72 -24.07 -12.02 18.52
CA SER A 72 -25.09 -11.12 17.95
C SER A 72 -24.47 -10.16 16.94
N LEU A 73 -25.24 -9.75 15.93
CA LEU A 73 -24.78 -8.83 14.88
C LEU A 73 -24.19 -7.52 15.43
N CYS A 74 -24.74 -6.99 16.54
CA CYS A 74 -24.19 -5.81 17.20
C CYS A 74 -22.77 -6.07 17.74
N VAL A 75 -22.55 -7.21 18.38
CA VAL A 75 -21.24 -7.58 18.94
C VAL A 75 -20.22 -7.79 17.82
N VAL A 76 -20.60 -8.50 16.75
CA VAL A 76 -19.75 -8.73 15.57
C VAL A 76 -19.33 -7.41 14.91
N TRP A 77 -20.25 -6.45 14.83
CA TRP A 77 -19.96 -5.13 14.28
C TRP A 77 -19.09 -4.27 15.20
N ASP A 78 -19.50 -4.09 16.46
CA ASP A 78 -18.90 -3.11 17.38
C ASP A 78 -17.57 -3.60 17.97
N GLU A 79 -17.45 -4.89 18.30
CA GLU A 79 -16.29 -5.45 18.99
C GLU A 79 -15.29 -6.13 18.06
N TRP A 80 -15.75 -6.60 16.90
CA TRP A 80 -14.92 -7.34 15.94
C TRP A 80 -14.77 -6.67 14.58
N GLY A 81 -15.51 -5.58 14.32
CA GLY A 81 -15.37 -4.80 13.10
C GLY A 81 -15.77 -5.54 11.84
N ILE A 82 -16.72 -6.47 11.94
CA ILE A 82 -17.20 -7.29 10.81
C ILE A 82 -18.64 -6.86 10.47
N ASP A 83 -18.87 -6.56 9.20
CA ASP A 83 -20.20 -6.38 8.64
C ASP A 83 -20.75 -7.71 8.13
N ALA A 84 -21.52 -8.39 8.98
CA ALA A 84 -22.13 -9.67 8.65
C ALA A 84 -23.22 -9.59 7.55
N ASN A 85 -23.60 -8.39 7.09
CA ASN A 85 -24.51 -8.23 5.95
C ASN A 85 -23.77 -8.31 4.61
N ILE A 86 -22.44 -8.28 4.63
CA ILE A 86 -21.60 -8.38 3.43
C ILE A 86 -21.08 -9.81 3.33
N VAL A 87 -21.41 -10.46 2.22
CA VAL A 87 -20.83 -11.76 1.84
C VAL A 87 -19.73 -11.49 0.81
N PRO A 88 -18.45 -11.80 1.13
CA PRO A 88 -17.38 -11.63 0.17
C PRO A 88 -17.62 -12.44 -1.11
N PHE A 89 -17.33 -11.84 -2.27
CA PHE A 89 -17.46 -12.54 -3.56
C PHE A 89 -16.50 -13.74 -3.69
N THR A 90 -15.49 -13.82 -2.83
CA THR A 90 -14.50 -14.90 -2.80
C THR A 90 -14.99 -16.17 -2.14
N ASP A 91 -16.10 -16.15 -1.41
CA ASP A 91 -16.57 -17.30 -0.61
C ASP A 91 -16.85 -18.54 -1.47
N ASP A 92 -17.25 -18.35 -2.73
CA ASP A 92 -17.50 -19.44 -3.67
C ASP A 92 -16.20 -20.01 -4.32
N PHE A 93 -15.07 -19.31 -4.14
CA PHE A 93 -13.80 -19.69 -4.74
C PHE A 93 -13.03 -20.65 -3.82
N PRO A 94 -12.52 -21.77 -4.35
CA PRO A 94 -11.77 -22.72 -3.55
C PRO A 94 -10.47 -22.07 -3.04
N HIS A 95 -10.07 -22.36 -1.80
CA HIS A 95 -8.79 -21.94 -1.23
C HIS A 95 -8.54 -20.43 -1.34
N THR A 96 -9.60 -19.63 -1.29
CA THR A 96 -9.57 -18.20 -1.51
C THR A 96 -10.21 -17.52 -0.30
N ASP A 97 -9.47 -16.60 0.31
CA ASP A 97 -9.93 -15.82 1.46
C ASP A 97 -9.59 -14.36 1.20
N ILE A 98 -10.60 -13.53 0.94
CA ILE A 98 -10.36 -12.13 0.57
C ILE A 98 -9.49 -11.40 1.59
N CYS A 99 -9.66 -11.68 2.89
CA CYS A 99 -8.92 -11.04 3.97
C CYS A 99 -7.42 -11.33 3.88
N GLN A 100 -7.05 -12.52 3.38
CA GLN A 100 -5.65 -12.89 3.13
C GLN A 100 -5.11 -12.37 1.79
N LEU A 101 -6.00 -12.16 0.82
CA LEU A 101 -5.65 -11.73 -0.53
C LEU A 101 -5.57 -10.21 -0.69
N LEU A 102 -6.21 -9.43 0.19
CA LEU A 102 -6.14 -7.97 0.20
C LEU A 102 -4.69 -7.54 0.16
N THR A 103 -4.23 -6.76 -0.80
CA THR A 103 -2.86 -6.22 -0.80
C THR A 103 -2.79 -4.83 -0.19
N PRO A 104 -1.61 -4.38 0.28
CA PRO A 104 -1.42 -3.00 0.69
C PRO A 104 -1.86 -2.02 -0.41
N ASN A 105 -2.57 -0.97 -0.01
CA ASN A 105 -2.99 0.08 -0.94
C ASN A 105 -1.73 0.80 -1.46
N ILE A 106 -1.35 0.51 -2.71
CA ILE A 106 -0.14 1.05 -3.33
C ILE A 106 -0.11 2.58 -3.28
N LEU A 107 -1.25 3.24 -3.52
CA LEU A 107 -1.27 4.70 -3.54
C LEU A 107 -1.18 5.29 -2.13
N HIS A 108 -2.04 4.84 -1.22
CA HIS A 108 -2.16 5.48 0.10
C HIS A 108 -1.10 5.00 1.09
N GLN A 109 -0.76 3.70 1.09
CA GLN A 109 0.20 3.15 2.02
C GLN A 109 1.62 3.26 1.48
N LEU A 110 1.90 2.78 0.27
CA LEU A 110 3.27 2.78 -0.26
C LEU A 110 3.71 4.18 -0.74
N VAL A 111 2.96 4.79 -1.66
CA VAL A 111 3.37 6.06 -2.28
C VAL A 111 3.15 7.25 -1.34
N LYS A 112 1.95 7.40 -0.74
CA LYS A 112 1.66 8.52 0.17
C LYS A 112 2.20 8.28 1.58
N GLY A 113 2.12 7.06 2.10
CA GLY A 113 2.62 6.70 3.43
C GLY A 113 4.14 6.60 3.43
N THR A 114 4.68 5.51 2.87
CA THR A 114 6.12 5.21 2.92
C THR A 114 6.96 6.29 2.24
N PHE A 115 6.68 6.62 0.98
CA PHE A 115 7.54 7.58 0.27
C PHE A 115 7.33 9.02 0.75
N LYS A 116 6.11 9.56 0.65
CA LYS A 116 5.85 10.97 0.95
C LYS A 116 5.91 11.27 2.45
N ALA A 117 5.17 10.55 3.28
CA ALA A 117 5.03 10.88 4.69
C ALA A 117 6.23 10.40 5.53
N HIS A 118 6.90 9.32 5.13
CA HIS A 118 8.06 8.84 5.87
C HIS A 118 9.39 9.20 5.20
N GLY A 119 9.66 8.73 3.98
CA GLY A 119 10.95 8.90 3.30
C GLY A 119 11.33 10.37 3.09
N MET A 120 10.47 11.15 2.42
CA MET A 120 10.75 12.57 2.16
C MET A 120 10.80 13.40 3.45
N GLU A 121 9.94 13.10 4.43
CA GLU A 121 9.94 13.80 5.71
C GLU A 121 11.20 13.50 6.53
N TRP A 122 11.67 12.25 6.50
CA TRP A 122 12.89 11.83 7.18
C TRP A 122 14.12 12.50 6.59
N VAL A 123 14.24 12.60 5.26
CA VAL A 123 15.31 13.37 4.60
C VAL A 123 15.27 14.84 5.05
N GLY A 124 14.09 15.47 5.06
CA GLY A 124 13.94 16.84 5.56
C GLY A 124 14.39 17.00 7.01
N LYS A 125 13.96 16.11 7.91
CA LYS A 125 14.36 16.09 9.32
C LYS A 125 15.86 15.88 9.48
N TYR A 126 16.46 14.97 8.71
CA TYR A 126 17.90 14.73 8.72
C TYR A 126 18.67 16.00 8.36
N LEU A 127 18.27 16.68 7.28
CA LEU A 127 18.92 17.92 6.85
C LEU A 127 18.79 19.03 7.91
N GLU A 128 17.62 19.16 8.55
CA GLU A 128 17.42 20.12 9.65
C GLU A 128 18.31 19.84 10.87
N VAL A 129 18.48 18.58 11.23
CA VAL A 129 19.33 18.17 12.35
C VAL A 129 20.81 18.40 12.03
N THR A 130 21.25 18.08 10.82
CA THR A 130 22.66 18.15 10.42
C THR A 130 23.12 19.57 10.10
N TYR A 131 22.30 20.36 9.40
CA TYR A 131 22.69 21.67 8.85
C TYR A 131 21.93 22.86 9.45
N GLY A 132 21.02 22.60 10.41
CA GLY A 132 20.10 23.59 10.92
C GLY A 132 19.04 23.99 9.89
N LYS A 133 18.05 24.79 10.32
CA LYS A 133 16.89 25.16 9.48
C LYS A 133 17.27 25.91 8.20
N THR A 134 18.29 26.77 8.27
CA THR A 134 18.74 27.55 7.10
C THR A 134 19.50 26.66 6.12
N GLY A 135 20.48 25.89 6.59
CA GLY A 135 21.22 24.96 5.74
C GLY A 135 20.32 23.88 5.13
N ALA A 136 19.35 23.36 5.88
CA ALA A 136 18.36 22.42 5.35
C ALA A 136 17.56 23.00 4.18
N LYS A 137 17.19 24.28 4.24
CA LYS A 137 16.50 24.94 3.12
C LYS A 137 17.39 25.07 1.89
N GLU A 138 18.68 25.36 2.07
CA GLU A 138 19.66 25.44 0.98
C GLU A 138 19.83 24.07 0.30
N HIS A 139 20.01 23.02 1.09
CA HIS A 139 20.10 21.65 0.58
C HIS A 139 18.81 21.19 -0.11
N LEU A 140 17.63 21.48 0.47
CA LEU A 140 16.35 21.16 -0.16
C LEU A 140 16.13 21.94 -1.47
N ALA A 141 16.62 23.19 -1.55
CA ALA A 141 16.58 23.96 -2.79
C ALA A 141 17.48 23.34 -3.86
N ASP A 142 18.64 22.81 -3.48
CA ASP A 142 19.54 22.13 -4.42
C ASP A 142 18.99 20.77 -4.89
N ILE A 143 18.39 19.98 -3.99
CA ILE A 143 17.64 18.77 -4.34
C ILE A 143 16.53 19.09 -5.35
N ASN A 144 15.78 20.18 -5.14
CA ASN A 144 14.77 20.62 -6.11
C ASN A 144 15.36 20.99 -7.47
N ARG A 145 16.55 21.60 -7.48
CA ARG A 145 17.30 21.93 -8.70
C ARG A 145 17.75 20.67 -9.44
N HIS A 146 18.21 19.63 -8.72
CA HIS A 146 18.52 18.33 -9.30
C HIS A 146 17.28 17.66 -9.92
N ILE A 147 16.15 17.68 -9.22
CA ILE A 147 14.86 17.18 -9.73
C ILE A 147 14.44 17.93 -11.01
N ALA A 148 14.58 19.25 -11.04
CA ALA A 148 14.23 20.07 -12.20
C ALA A 148 15.19 19.89 -13.39
N ALA A 149 16.43 19.47 -13.14
CA ALA A 149 17.45 19.24 -14.16
C ALA A 149 17.33 17.88 -14.86
N VAL A 150 16.41 17.00 -14.43
CA VAL A 150 16.19 15.70 -15.05
C VAL A 150 15.82 15.88 -16.53
N PRO A 151 16.57 15.29 -17.47
CA PRO A 151 16.30 15.45 -18.89
C PRO A 151 14.97 14.79 -19.28
N PRO A 152 14.27 15.32 -20.30
CA PRO A 152 13.07 14.69 -20.81
C PRO A 152 13.39 13.31 -21.37
N PHE A 153 12.75 12.27 -20.82
CA PHE A 153 12.91 10.89 -21.26
C PHE A 153 11.57 10.14 -21.19
N LEU A 154 11.40 9.11 -22.03
CA LEU A 154 10.17 8.32 -22.06
C LEU A 154 9.93 7.64 -20.71
N GLY A 155 8.83 7.99 -20.04
CA GLY A 155 8.46 7.43 -18.74
C GLY A 155 9.01 8.17 -17.52
N LEU A 156 9.76 9.28 -17.71
CA LEU A 156 10.11 10.24 -16.67
C LEU A 156 9.24 11.50 -16.81
N HIS A 157 8.72 11.97 -15.67
CA HIS A 157 7.98 13.22 -15.61
C HIS A 157 8.95 14.35 -15.26
N MET A 158 8.83 15.50 -15.93
CA MET A 158 9.63 16.68 -15.60
C MET A 158 9.00 17.45 -14.44
N PHE A 159 9.84 18.01 -13.59
CA PHE A 159 9.41 18.71 -12.38
C PHE A 159 10.15 20.06 -12.29
N PRO A 160 9.75 21.06 -13.09
CA PRO A 160 10.46 22.33 -13.20
C PRO A 160 10.55 23.09 -11.85
N ASP A 161 9.56 22.90 -10.97
CA ASP A 161 9.51 23.49 -9.62
C ASP A 161 9.99 22.54 -8.50
N GLY A 162 10.70 21.46 -8.85
CA GLY A 162 11.18 20.46 -7.89
C GLY A 162 10.03 19.72 -7.19
N GLN A 163 10.11 19.52 -5.87
CA GLN A 163 9.08 18.81 -5.08
C GLN A 163 7.92 19.71 -4.58
N GLY A 164 7.90 20.98 -4.98
CA GLY A 164 7.06 22.06 -4.45
C GLY A 164 5.62 22.15 -5.00
N PHE A 165 4.95 21.04 -5.29
CA PHE A 165 3.60 21.07 -5.87
C PHE A 165 2.52 21.50 -4.86
N LEU A 166 1.66 22.45 -5.25
CA LEU A 166 0.45 22.85 -4.51
C LEU A 166 -0.52 21.67 -4.30
N GLN A 167 -0.60 20.75 -5.27
CA GLN A 167 -1.41 19.53 -5.18
C GLN A 167 -0.57 18.32 -5.57
N ARG A 168 -0.13 17.54 -4.57
CA ARG A 168 0.60 16.28 -4.78
C ARG A 168 -0.39 15.15 -5.07
N THR A 169 -0.67 14.90 -6.35
CA THR A 169 -1.45 13.74 -6.78
C THR A 169 -0.64 12.44 -6.63
N GLY A 170 -1.32 11.30 -6.68
CA GLY A 170 -0.66 9.99 -6.64
C GLY A 170 0.35 9.79 -7.76
N ASP A 171 -0.01 10.19 -8.97
CA ASP A 171 0.85 10.04 -10.13
C ASP A 171 2.07 10.96 -10.06
N ASN A 172 1.91 12.19 -9.56
CA ASN A 172 3.03 13.10 -9.33
C ASN A 172 4.02 12.50 -8.34
N LEU A 173 3.54 11.88 -7.24
CA LEU A 173 4.40 11.22 -6.26
C LEU A 173 5.11 9.99 -6.84
N LYS A 174 4.40 9.13 -7.58
CA LYS A 174 5.00 7.97 -8.26
C LYS A 174 6.09 8.38 -9.25
N ALA A 175 5.85 9.45 -10.01
CA ALA A 175 6.84 9.94 -10.94
C ALA A 175 8.03 10.61 -10.21
N LEU A 176 7.80 11.27 -9.08
CA LEU A 176 8.86 11.84 -8.25
C LEU A 176 9.76 10.75 -7.66
N MET A 177 9.20 9.61 -7.23
CA MET A 177 9.98 8.46 -6.73
C MET A 177 11.08 8.03 -7.69
N LYS A 178 10.81 8.06 -9.01
CA LYS A 178 11.77 7.64 -10.04
C LYS A 178 13.04 8.49 -10.12
N VAL A 179 12.97 9.75 -9.66
CA VAL A 179 14.07 10.71 -9.76
C VAL A 179 14.61 11.14 -8.39
N TYR A 180 13.91 10.79 -7.31
CA TYR A 180 14.21 11.30 -5.98
C TYR A 180 15.54 10.78 -5.41
N LEU A 181 15.85 9.49 -5.59
CA LEU A 181 17.08 8.89 -5.06
C LEU A 181 18.34 9.55 -5.66
N LEU A 182 18.31 9.85 -6.96
CA LEU A 182 19.40 10.58 -7.62
C LEU A 182 19.51 12.02 -7.10
N ALA A 183 18.37 12.66 -6.81
CA ALA A 183 18.35 14.05 -6.39
C ALA A 183 18.91 14.29 -4.98
N ILE A 184 18.82 13.30 -4.09
CA ILE A 184 19.31 13.38 -2.70
C ILE A 184 20.76 12.89 -2.54
N GLU A 185 21.33 12.26 -3.57
CA GLU A 185 22.72 11.82 -3.58
C GLU A 185 23.66 13.02 -3.37
N GLY A 186 24.67 12.85 -2.51
CA GLY A 186 25.59 13.94 -2.12
C GLY A 186 25.01 14.96 -1.12
N HIS A 187 23.73 14.89 -0.77
CA HIS A 187 23.12 15.73 0.28
C HIS A 187 22.93 15.02 1.61
N ILE A 188 22.87 13.69 1.58
CA ILE A 188 22.76 12.83 2.76
C ILE A 188 23.79 11.69 2.64
N PRO A 189 24.20 11.06 3.75
CA PRO A 189 25.13 9.93 3.74
C PRO A 189 24.66 8.80 2.83
N ASP A 190 25.60 8.13 2.17
CA ASP A 190 25.30 7.03 1.25
C ASP A 190 24.48 5.94 1.93
N ASP A 191 24.76 5.59 3.19
CA ASP A 191 24.00 4.59 3.94
C ASP A 191 22.49 4.92 4.04
N ILE A 192 22.16 6.21 4.14
CA ILE A 192 20.77 6.70 4.15
C ILE A 192 20.14 6.56 2.76
N VAL A 193 20.89 6.88 1.69
CA VAL A 193 20.43 6.69 0.30
C VAL A 193 20.17 5.20 0.02
N HIS A 194 21.08 4.31 0.43
CA HIS A 194 20.92 2.86 0.28
C HIS A 194 19.72 2.35 1.06
N THR A 195 19.48 2.86 2.28
CA THR A 195 18.30 2.51 3.08
C THR A 195 17.00 2.92 2.36
N LEU A 196 16.96 4.12 1.78
CA LEU A 196 15.81 4.58 1.00
C LEU A 196 15.63 3.77 -0.28
N HIS A 197 16.71 3.44 -0.99
CA HIS A 197 16.67 2.58 -2.18
C HIS A 197 16.16 1.18 -1.87
N ALA A 198 16.51 0.60 -0.71
CA ALA A 198 16.00 -0.70 -0.29
C ALA A 198 14.52 -0.67 0.12
N SER A 199 13.96 0.51 0.41
CA SER A 199 12.62 0.68 0.98
C SER A 199 11.58 1.26 0.00
N LEU A 200 12.00 1.69 -1.19
CA LEU A 200 11.20 2.36 -2.22
C LEU A 200 11.13 1.55 -3.51
#